data_AF-Q330Q0-F1
#
_entry.id   AF-Q330Q0-F1
#
_cell.length_a   1.000
_cell.length_b   1.000
_cell.length_c   1.000
_cell.angle_alpha   90.00
_cell.angle_beta   90.00
_cell.angle_gamma   90.00
#
_symmetry.space_group_name_H-M   'P 1'
#
loop_
_entity.id
_entity.type
_entity.pdbx_description
1 polymer ?
#
loop_
_entity_poly.entity_id
_entity_poly.type
_entity_poly.pdbx_seq_one_letter_code
_entity_poly.pdbx_strand_id
1 'polypeptide(L)'
;MTRIKRGYIARRRRTKIRLFASSFRGAHSRLTRTITQQKIRALASAYRDRGRQKRNFRQLWIARINAVIRSNNVDYSYSRFIH
;
A
#
# COMPACT_ATOMS: atom_id res chain seq x y z
N MET A 1 -21.50 -44.28 -3.82
CA MET A 1 -21.02 -42.90 -3.55
C MET A 1 -21.48 -41.96 -4.66
N THR A 2 -22.05 -40.80 -4.33
CA THR A 2 -22.59 -39.83 -5.29
C THR A 2 -21.51 -38.84 -5.74
N ARG A 3 -21.30 -38.69 -7.05
CA ARG A 3 -20.29 -37.76 -7.61
C ARG A 3 -20.76 -36.30 -7.49
N ILE A 4 -20.08 -35.49 -6.69
CA ILE A 4 -20.37 -34.05 -6.55
C ILE A 4 -19.49 -33.24 -7.51
N LYS A 5 -20.12 -32.42 -8.38
CA LYS A 5 -19.41 -31.51 -9.28
C LYS A 5 -19.00 -30.24 -8.54
N ARG A 6 -17.89 -29.63 -8.95
CA ARG A 6 -17.35 -28.37 -8.38
C ARG A 6 -18.27 -27.15 -8.51
N GLY A 7 -19.20 -27.15 -9.47
CA GLY A 7 -20.17 -26.08 -9.67
C GLY A 7 -19.54 -24.68 -9.86
N TYR A 8 -20.25 -23.65 -9.37
CA TYR A 8 -19.87 -22.24 -9.55
C TYR A 8 -18.93 -21.69 -8.47
N ILE A 9 -18.58 -22.49 -7.46
CA ILE A 9 -17.79 -22.05 -6.27
C ILE A 9 -16.47 -21.40 -6.70
N ALA A 10 -15.80 -22.00 -7.68
CA ALA A 10 -14.54 -21.47 -8.19
C ALA A 10 -14.68 -20.21 -9.04
N ARG A 11 -15.79 -20.08 -9.80
CA ARG A 11 -16.09 -18.86 -10.56
C ARG A 11 -16.30 -17.71 -9.58
N ARG A 12 -17.14 -17.91 -8.55
CA ARG A 12 -17.41 -16.91 -7.50
C ARG A 12 -16.13 -16.44 -6.81
N ARG A 13 -15.22 -17.37 -6.45
CA ARG A 13 -13.91 -17.03 -5.88
C ARG A 13 -13.07 -16.15 -6.82
N ARG A 14 -12.99 -16.52 -8.11
CA ARG A 14 -12.21 -15.76 -9.10
C ARG A 14 -12.80 -14.38 -9.37
N THR A 15 -14.13 -14.23 -9.41
CA THR A 15 -14.80 -12.94 -9.58
C THR A 15 -14.44 -11.98 -8.43
N LYS A 16 -14.47 -12.45 -7.18
CA LYS A 16 -14.07 -11.64 -6.01
C LYS A 16 -12.61 -11.18 -6.09
N ILE A 17 -11.70 -12.06 -6.54
CA ILE A 17 -10.27 -11.72 -6.69
C ILE A 17 -10.07 -10.77 -7.88
N ARG A 18 -10.79 -10.95 -8.98
CA ARG A 18 -10.72 -10.06 -10.15
C ARG A 18 -11.21 -8.65 -9.81
N LEU A 19 -12.25 -8.52 -8.99
CA LEU A 19 -12.76 -7.22 -8.53
C LEU A 19 -11.66 -6.39 -7.82
N PHE A 20 -10.83 -7.04 -7.02
CA PHE A 20 -9.69 -6.41 -6.35
C PHE A 20 -8.62 -5.89 -7.33
N ALA A 21 -8.43 -6.58 -8.47
CA ALA A 21 -7.40 -6.28 -9.45
C ALA A 21 -7.93 -5.50 -10.67
N SER A 22 -9.09 -4.86 -10.57
CA SER A 22 -9.77 -4.16 -11.68
C SER A 22 -8.89 -3.07 -12.31
N SER A 23 -8.14 -2.33 -11.50
CA SER A 23 -7.25 -1.26 -11.93
C SER A 23 -5.84 -1.72 -12.33
N PHE A 24 -5.55 -3.03 -12.30
CA PHE A 24 -4.22 -3.53 -12.60
C PHE A 24 -3.93 -3.50 -14.10
N ARG A 25 -2.73 -3.06 -14.48
CA ARG A 25 -2.33 -2.92 -15.89
C ARG A 25 -2.10 -4.28 -16.56
N GLY A 26 -2.56 -4.40 -17.81
CA GLY A 26 -2.24 -5.53 -18.69
C GLY A 26 -2.72 -6.90 -18.19
N ALA A 27 -1.83 -7.90 -18.22
CA ALA A 27 -2.16 -9.28 -17.83
C ALA A 27 -2.53 -9.44 -16.35
N HIS A 28 -2.16 -8.47 -15.50
CA HIS A 28 -2.39 -8.48 -14.06
C HIS A 28 -3.86 -8.29 -13.66
N SER A 29 -4.74 -7.81 -14.55
CA SER A 29 -6.19 -7.73 -14.34
C SER A 29 -6.98 -8.82 -15.08
N ARG A 30 -6.34 -9.54 -16.01
CA ARG A 30 -6.98 -10.52 -16.91
C ARG A 30 -6.78 -11.97 -16.46
N LEU A 31 -5.54 -12.37 -16.22
CA LEU A 31 -5.15 -13.77 -15.98
C LEU A 31 -5.33 -14.17 -14.51
N THR A 32 -6.10 -15.22 -14.23
CA THR A 32 -6.45 -15.61 -12.84
C THR A 32 -5.26 -16.00 -11.97
N ARG A 33 -4.26 -16.67 -12.55
CA ARG A 33 -3.01 -17.04 -11.85
C ARG A 33 -2.20 -15.80 -11.48
N THR A 34 -2.01 -14.91 -12.46
CA THR A 34 -1.26 -13.66 -12.28
C THR A 34 -1.95 -12.71 -11.29
N ILE A 35 -3.27 -12.53 -11.40
CA ILE A 35 -4.06 -11.74 -10.44
C ILE A 35 -3.82 -12.22 -9.01
N THR A 36 -3.81 -13.54 -8.79
CA THR A 36 -3.64 -14.11 -7.45
C THR A 36 -2.26 -13.78 -6.88
N GLN A 37 -1.20 -13.88 -7.69
CA GLN A 37 0.15 -13.49 -7.29
C GLN A 37 0.22 -11.98 -6.98
N GLN A 38 -0.35 -11.15 -7.84
CA GLN A 38 -0.34 -9.69 -7.64
C GLN A 38 -1.14 -9.26 -6.43
N LYS A 39 -2.28 -9.90 -6.15
CA LYS A 39 -3.06 -9.67 -4.94
C LYS A 39 -2.21 -9.87 -3.67
N ILE A 40 -1.44 -10.96 -3.61
CA ILE A 40 -0.58 -11.25 -2.46
C ILE A 40 0.49 -10.16 -2.29
N ARG A 41 1.16 -9.75 -3.39
CA ARG A 41 2.18 -8.70 -3.38
C ARG A 41 1.61 -7.33 -2.98
N ALA A 42 0.42 -6.99 -3.47
CA ALA A 42 -0.26 -5.75 -3.14
C ALA A 42 -0.62 -5.68 -1.65
N LEU A 43 -1.15 -6.77 -1.08
CA LEU A 43 -1.49 -6.82 0.35
C LEU A 43 -0.25 -6.76 1.24
N ALA A 44 0.85 -7.43 0.86
CA ALA A 44 2.11 -7.34 1.58
C ALA A 44 2.68 -5.91 1.57
N SER A 45 2.65 -5.25 0.40
CA SER A 45 3.09 -3.86 0.26
C SER A 45 2.22 -2.91 1.08
N ALA A 46 0.89 -3.07 1.03
CA ALA A 46 -0.04 -2.26 1.81
C ALA A 46 0.20 -2.38 3.32
N TYR A 47 0.42 -3.60 3.83
CA TYR A 47 0.75 -3.81 5.23
C TYR A 47 2.03 -3.08 5.64
N ARG A 48 3.10 -3.24 4.85
CA ARG A 48 4.39 -2.59 5.08
C ARG A 48 4.28 -1.07 5.03
N ASP A 49 3.55 -0.55 4.05
CA ASP A 49 3.49 0.89 3.79
C ASP A 49 2.63 1.63 4.83
N ARG A 50 1.64 0.98 5.47
CA ARG A 50 0.95 1.55 6.64
C ARG A 50 1.90 1.91 7.79
N GLY A 51 2.93 1.09 8.01
CA GLY A 51 3.98 1.39 8.99
C GLY A 51 4.89 2.54 8.54
N ARG A 52 5.29 2.52 7.26
CA ARG A 52 6.15 3.57 6.66
C ARG A 52 5.47 4.93 6.60
N GLN A 53 4.17 4.98 6.36
CA GLN A 53 3.39 6.22 6.27
C GLN A 53 3.54 7.08 7.53
N LYS A 54 3.55 6.46 8.72
CA LYS A 54 3.78 7.16 10.00
C LYS A 54 5.15 7.83 10.05
N ARG A 55 6.20 7.15 9.56
CA ARG A 55 7.57 7.67 9.50
C ARG A 55 7.70 8.78 8.46
N ASN A 56 7.10 8.59 7.28
CA ASN A 56 7.12 9.58 6.20
C ASN A 56 6.46 10.90 6.61
N PHE A 57 5.31 10.84 7.31
CA PHE A 57 4.67 12.05 7.83
C PHE A 57 5.53 12.75 8.87
N ARG A 58 6.12 12.00 9.81
CA ARG A 58 7.06 12.58 10.79
C ARG A 58 8.24 13.26 10.10
N GLN A 59 8.84 12.61 9.10
CA GLN A 59 9.95 13.19 8.33
C GLN A 59 9.53 14.49 7.61
N LEU A 60 8.33 14.51 7.01
CA LEU A 60 7.78 15.69 6.38
C LEU A 60 7.54 16.83 7.38
N TRP A 61 7.01 16.53 8.56
CA TRP A 61 6.78 17.52 9.61
C TRP A 61 8.09 18.11 10.12
N ILE A 62 9.11 17.29 10.38
CA ILE A 62 10.44 17.76 10.76
C ILE A 62 11.00 18.71 9.69
N ALA A 63 10.90 18.33 8.41
CA ALA A 63 11.38 19.17 7.31
C ALA A 63 10.64 20.53 7.25
N ARG A 64 9.31 20.52 7.42
CA ARG A 64 8.50 21.75 7.44
C ARG A 64 8.84 22.65 8.62
N ILE A 65 8.95 22.08 9.83
CA ILE A 65 9.30 22.83 11.04
C ILE A 65 10.71 23.44 10.88
N ASN A 66 11.67 22.65 10.40
CA ASN A 66 13.04 23.13 10.18
C ASN A 66 13.10 24.27 9.16
N ALA A 67 12.29 24.21 8.09
CA ALA A 67 12.20 25.28 7.11
C ALA A 67 11.69 26.60 7.72
N VAL A 68 10.66 26.54 8.58
CA VAL A 68 10.10 27.72 9.27
C VAL A 68 11.10 28.32 10.25
N ILE A 69 11.78 27.47 11.05
CA ILE A 69 12.75 27.92 12.05
C ILE A 69 13.92 28.66 11.39
N ARG A 70 14.45 28.11 10.29
CA ARG A 70 15.56 28.73 9.54
C ARG A 70 15.20 30.10 8.95
N SER A 71 13.94 30.31 8.57
CA SER A 71 13.48 31.60 8.05
C SER A 71 13.39 32.68 9.14
N ASN A 72 13.19 32.29 10.40
CA ASN A 72 13.01 33.23 11.51
C ASN A 72 14.32 33.60 12.21
N ASN A 73 15.34 32.72 12.21
CA ASN A 73 16.68 33.00 12.73
C ASN A 73 17.71 32.09 12.06
N VAL A 74 18.76 32.68 11.48
CA VAL A 74 19.75 32.00 10.62
C VAL A 74 20.52 30.90 11.36
N ASP A 75 20.73 31.07 12.67
CA ASP A 75 21.47 30.14 13.52
C ASP A 75 20.60 29.15 14.28
N TYR A 76 19.27 29.15 14.11
CA TYR A 76 18.40 28.21 14.82
C TYR A 76 18.14 26.96 13.97
N SER A 77 18.39 25.78 14.55
CA SER A 77 18.19 24.48 13.90
C SER A 77 17.09 23.69 14.62
N TYR A 78 16.40 22.79 13.89
CA TYR A 78 15.39 21.89 14.49
C TYR A 78 15.91 21.14 15.73
N SER A 79 17.18 20.73 15.73
CA SER A 79 17.83 20.09 16.88
C SER A 79 17.89 20.99 18.12
N ARG A 80 18.22 22.28 17.95
CA ARG A 80 18.26 23.27 19.05
C ARG A 80 16.87 23.72 19.52
N PHE A 81 15.84 23.52 18.71
CA PHE A 81 14.46 23.86 19.06
C PHE A 81 13.76 22.77 19.87
N ILE A 82 14.10 21.50 19.62
CA ILE A 82 13.54 20.36 20.35
C ILE A 82 14.35 20.01 21.59
N HIS A 83 15.65 20.35 21.60
CA HIS A 83 16.51 20.16 22.76
C HIS A 83 16.19 21.20 23.85
#